data_AF-A0A835ZHT5-F1
#
_entry.id   AF-A0A835ZHT5-F1
#
_cell.length_a   1.000
_cell.length_b   1.000
_cell.length_c   1.000
_cell.angle_alpha   90.00
_cell.angle_beta   90.00
_cell.angle_gamma   90.00
#
_symmetry.space_group_name_H-M   'P 1'
#
loop_
_entity.id
_entity.type
_entity.pdbx_description
1 polymer ?
#
loop_
_entity_poly.entity_id
_entity_poly.type
_entity_poly.pdbx_seq_one_letter_code
_entity_poly.pdbx_strand_id
1 'polypeptide(L)'
;QAGLQSKHPRHIYANPLAPEICPILSLGIFWMSYGLNSDISMRLFTGRHQYDRHVYSKVLKRVVQSQAGNVRLLGGKPDEIGAHSSRKGAASWVSSGSSACPSSTAVSLRAGWVQPGVEDTYKRFEAAGDQYLGRCCAGETSITHQHIEDFNLNRV
;
A
#
# COMPACT_ATOMS: atom_id res chain seq x y z
N GLN A 1 -4.39 -13.13 -9.21
CA GLN A 1 -3.35 -12.47 -10.01
C GLN A 1 -2.00 -12.79 -9.39
N ALA A 2 -1.17 -13.61 -10.03
CA ALA A 2 0.17 -13.99 -9.55
C ALA A 2 1.23 -12.88 -9.75
N GLY A 3 0.82 -11.63 -10.03
CA GLY A 3 1.74 -10.53 -10.36
C GLY A 3 2.42 -10.61 -11.74
N LEU A 4 2.46 -11.80 -12.36
CA LEU A 4 3.17 -12.09 -13.61
C LEU A 4 2.71 -11.29 -14.85
N GLN A 5 1.51 -10.69 -14.82
CA GLN A 5 1.00 -9.83 -15.90
C GLN A 5 1.08 -8.32 -15.57
N SER A 6 1.81 -7.95 -14.52
CA SER A 6 2.06 -6.54 -14.22
C SER A 6 3.06 -5.99 -15.22
N LYS A 7 2.65 -5.01 -16.04
CA LYS A 7 3.52 -4.34 -17.02
C LYS A 7 4.76 -3.69 -16.38
N HIS A 8 4.66 -3.32 -15.11
CA HIS A 8 5.71 -2.66 -14.35
C HIS A 8 5.86 -3.27 -12.94
N PRO A 9 7.06 -3.27 -12.35
CA PRO A 9 7.27 -3.69 -10.96
C PRO A 9 6.59 -2.72 -9.99
N ARG A 10 6.24 -3.20 -8.79
CA ARG A 10 5.72 -2.40 -7.68
C ARG A 10 6.54 -2.69 -6.43
N HIS A 11 7.39 -1.76 -6.03
CA HIS A 11 8.31 -1.95 -4.91
C HIS A 11 7.59 -1.76 -3.57
N ILE A 12 7.77 -2.72 -2.66
CA ILE A 12 7.22 -2.69 -1.29
C ILE A 12 8.39 -2.64 -0.33
N TYR A 13 8.30 -1.79 0.69
CA TYR A 13 9.36 -1.56 1.67
C TYR A 13 8.91 -1.96 3.07
N ALA A 14 9.86 -2.35 3.90
CA ALA A 14 9.63 -2.48 5.33
C ALA A 14 9.50 -1.07 5.95
N ASN A 15 8.94 -1.00 7.16
CA ASN A 15 9.00 0.18 8.01
C ASN A 15 9.36 -0.30 9.43
N PRO A 16 10.63 -0.20 9.85
CA PRO A 16 11.07 -0.64 11.17
C PRO A 16 10.63 0.31 12.30
N LEU A 17 10.26 1.56 11.98
CA LEU A 17 9.90 2.59 12.96
C LEU A 17 8.43 2.50 13.38
N ALA A 18 7.57 2.05 12.47
CA ALA A 18 6.15 1.82 12.72
C ALA A 18 5.79 0.36 12.35
N PRO A 19 6.18 -0.62 13.18
CA PRO A 19 5.97 -2.04 12.90
C PRO A 19 4.50 -2.40 12.68
N GLU A 20 3.57 -1.69 13.30
CA GLU A 20 2.12 -1.88 13.20
C GLU A 20 1.54 -1.65 11.79
N ILE A 21 2.22 -0.85 10.96
CA ILE A 21 1.83 -0.60 9.55
C ILE A 21 2.80 -1.23 8.54
N CYS A 22 3.87 -1.88 9.01
CA CYS A 22 4.91 -2.45 8.16
C CYS A 22 4.37 -3.65 7.35
N PRO A 23 4.33 -3.57 6.01
CA PRO A 23 3.77 -4.65 5.19
C PRO A 23 4.64 -5.90 5.20
N ILE A 24 5.97 -5.75 5.30
CA ILE A 24 6.92 -6.88 5.34
C ILE A 24 6.79 -7.64 6.67
N LEU A 25 6.71 -6.92 7.79
CA LEU A 25 6.50 -7.54 9.10
C LEU A 25 5.13 -8.22 9.17
N SER A 26 4.08 -7.55 8.69
CA SER A 26 2.73 -8.10 8.63
C SER A 26 2.68 -9.42 7.84
N LEU A 27 3.41 -9.49 6.72
CA LEU A 27 3.52 -10.70 5.92
C LEU A 27 4.29 -11.81 6.66
N GLY A 28 5.37 -11.47 7.36
CA GLY A 28 6.12 -12.41 8.19
C GLY A 28 5.27 -13.03 9.29
N ILE A 29 4.51 -12.20 10.02
CA ILE A 29 3.58 -12.66 11.07
C ILE A 29 2.51 -13.58 10.48
N PHE A 30 1.97 -13.22 9.30
CA PHE A 30 1.01 -14.05 8.60
C PHE A 30 1.58 -15.44 8.29
N TRP A 31 2.79 -15.54 7.72
CA TRP A 31 3.42 -16.83 7.43
C TRP A 31 3.77 -17.63 8.68
N MET A 32 4.19 -16.99 9.77
CA MET A 32 4.41 -17.69 11.04
C MET A 32 3.10 -18.24 11.62
N SER A 33 1.99 -17.54 11.42
CA SER A 33 0.68 -17.94 11.97
C SER A 33 -0.02 -19.01 11.15
N TYR A 34 0.14 -19.00 9.82
CA TYR A 34 -0.61 -19.86 8.90
C TYR A 34 0.26 -20.87 8.13
N GLY A 35 1.58 -20.81 8.29
CA GLY A 35 2.52 -21.63 7.54
C GLY A 35 2.76 -21.13 6.11
N LEU A 36 3.81 -21.64 5.48
CA LEU A 36 4.05 -21.44 4.05
C LEU A 36 3.20 -22.41 3.25
N ASN A 37 2.38 -21.90 2.33
CA ASN A 37 1.68 -22.76 1.37
C ASN A 37 2.73 -23.39 0.45
N SER A 38 2.99 -24.70 0.61
CA SER A 38 3.90 -25.49 -0.23
C SER A 38 3.29 -25.86 -1.60
N ASP A 39 2.09 -25.37 -1.89
CA ASP A 39 1.36 -25.67 -3.11
C ASP A 39 1.99 -24.93 -4.31
N ILE A 40 2.10 -25.63 -5.44
CA ILE A 40 2.74 -25.16 -6.70
C ILE A 40 2.06 -23.89 -7.25
N SER A 41 0.87 -23.56 -6.74
CA SER A 41 0.04 -22.44 -7.21
C SER A 41 0.54 -21.02 -6.84
N MET A 42 1.69 -20.87 -6.15
CA MET A 42 2.32 -19.59 -5.79
C MET A 42 1.36 -18.54 -5.17
N ARG A 43 0.36 -18.98 -4.39
CA ARG A 43 -0.64 -18.09 -3.79
C ARG A 43 -0.14 -17.53 -2.46
N LEU A 44 -0.07 -16.20 -2.37
CA LEU A 44 0.33 -15.50 -1.14
C LEU A 44 -0.67 -15.71 0.02
N PHE A 45 -1.97 -15.71 -0.31
CA PHE A 45 -3.05 -15.90 0.67
C PHE A 45 -3.83 -17.19 0.36
N THR A 46 -4.31 -17.86 1.40
CA THR A 46 -5.11 -19.07 1.30
C THR A 46 -6.46 -18.79 0.61
N GLY A 47 -6.88 -19.64 -0.34
CA GLY A 47 -8.15 -19.52 -1.06
C GLY A 47 -8.17 -20.37 -2.33
N ARG A 48 -9.32 -21.00 -2.66
CA ARG A 48 -9.42 -21.98 -3.76
C ARG A 48 -9.64 -21.33 -5.13
N HIS A 49 -10.21 -20.13 -5.21
CA HIS A 49 -10.49 -19.45 -6.48
C HIS A 49 -9.87 -18.05 -6.57
N GLN A 50 -9.33 -17.66 -7.73
CA GLN A 50 -8.90 -16.27 -7.97
C GLN A 50 -10.06 -15.26 -7.91
N TYR A 51 -11.29 -15.76 -8.02
CA TYR A 51 -12.56 -15.06 -7.77
C TYR A 51 -12.95 -15.00 -6.28
N ASP A 52 -12.11 -15.48 -5.35
CA ASP A 52 -12.17 -15.17 -3.90
C ASP A 52 -11.83 -13.68 -3.62
N ARG A 53 -12.24 -12.76 -4.51
CA ARG A 53 -12.33 -11.30 -4.32
C ARG A 53 -13.02 -10.93 -2.99
N HIS A 54 -13.71 -11.89 -2.40
CA HIS A 54 -14.36 -11.80 -1.12
C HIS A 54 -13.47 -12.05 0.10
N VAL A 55 -12.30 -12.70 0.07
CA VAL A 55 -11.55 -12.93 1.33
C VAL A 55 -11.05 -11.60 1.89
N TYR A 56 -10.30 -10.84 1.08
CA TYR A 56 -9.89 -9.48 1.47
C TYR A 56 -11.09 -8.59 1.79
N SER A 57 -12.12 -8.59 0.92
CA SER A 57 -13.30 -7.74 1.13
C SER A 57 -14.12 -8.14 2.37
N LYS A 58 -14.21 -9.43 2.72
CA LYS A 58 -14.90 -9.93 3.92
C LYS A 58 -14.13 -9.57 5.18
N VAL A 59 -12.81 -9.77 5.17
CA VAL A 59 -11.93 -9.39 6.29
C VAL A 59 -11.98 -7.88 6.50
N LEU A 60 -11.85 -7.10 5.41
CA LEU A 60 -11.96 -5.64 5.46
C LEU A 60 -13.31 -5.20 6.02
N LYS A 61 -14.43 -5.74 5.53
CA LYS A 61 -15.76 -5.43 6.07
C LYS A 61 -15.86 -5.75 7.56
N ARG A 62 -15.35 -6.90 8.00
CA ARG A 62 -15.35 -7.29 9.43
C ARG A 62 -14.56 -6.30 10.29
N VAL A 63 -13.36 -5.91 9.84
CA VAL A 63 -12.49 -4.95 10.56
C VAL A 63 -13.12 -3.55 10.58
N VAL A 64 -13.68 -3.11 9.47
CA VAL A 64 -14.35 -1.81 9.38
C VAL A 64 -15.59 -1.77 10.26
N GLN A 65 -16.37 -2.86 10.30
CA GLN A 65 -17.55 -2.97 11.17
C GLN A 65 -17.18 -3.02 12.65
N SER A 66 -16.11 -3.70 13.04
CA SER A 66 -15.64 -3.68 14.44
C SER A 66 -15.14 -2.30 14.87
N GLN A 67 -14.68 -1.49 13.92
CA GLN A 67 -14.22 -0.12 14.13
C GLN A 67 -15.25 0.94 13.68
N ALA A 68 -16.52 0.57 13.53
CA ALA A 68 -17.54 1.45 12.94
C ALA A 68 -17.69 2.78 13.70
N GLY A 69 -17.52 2.79 15.02
CA GLY A 69 -17.52 4.01 15.83
C GLY A 69 -16.42 4.99 15.43
N ASN A 70 -15.18 4.49 15.31
CA ASN A 70 -14.03 5.29 14.88
C ASN A 70 -14.17 5.79 13.45
N VAL A 71 -14.70 4.96 12.55
CA VAL A 71 -14.96 5.35 11.16
C VAL A 71 -15.98 6.50 11.10
N ARG A 72 -17.06 6.41 11.88
CA ARG A 72 -18.07 7.48 11.95
C ARG A 72 -17.52 8.75 12.58
N LEU A 73 -16.68 8.63 13.61
CA LEU A 73 -16.00 9.76 14.26
C LEU A 73 -15.12 10.54 13.27
N LEU A 74 -14.45 9.83 12.36
CA LEU A 74 -13.64 10.40 11.28
C LEU A 74 -14.48 10.91 10.08
N GLY A 75 -15.80 10.93 10.20
CA GLY A 75 -16.72 11.39 9.14
C GLY A 75 -16.96 10.39 8.01
N GLY A 76 -16.46 9.15 8.15
CA GLY A 76 -16.65 8.09 7.18
C GLY A 76 -17.92 7.28 7.41
N LYS A 77 -18.41 6.62 6.36
CA LYS A 77 -19.49 5.63 6.45
C LYS A 77 -18.90 4.22 6.31
N PRO A 78 -19.03 3.34 7.31
CA PRO A 78 -18.49 1.98 7.28
C PRO A 78 -18.91 1.18 6.04
N ASP A 79 -20.15 1.37 5.57
CA ASP A 79 -20.70 0.63 4.43
C ASP A 79 -20.12 1.07 3.07
N GLU A 80 -19.50 2.24 3.00
CA GLU A 80 -18.86 2.78 1.79
C GLU A 80 -17.36 2.42 1.70
N ILE A 81 -16.81 1.77 2.73
CA ILE A 81 -15.41 1.32 2.74
C ILE A 81 -15.31 -0.07 2.13
N GLY A 82 -14.69 -0.15 0.96
CA GLY A 82 -14.42 -1.40 0.26
C GLY A 82 -12.99 -1.48 -0.26
N ALA A 83 -12.70 -2.53 -1.03
CA ALA A 83 -11.35 -2.77 -1.53
C ALA A 83 -10.79 -1.64 -2.41
N HIS A 84 -11.66 -0.93 -3.13
CA HIS A 84 -11.28 0.26 -3.90
C HIS A 84 -10.93 1.45 -2.99
N SER A 85 -11.58 1.56 -1.83
CA SER A 85 -11.35 2.63 -0.87
C SER A 85 -9.93 2.56 -0.30
N SER A 86 -9.39 1.36 -0.06
CA SER A 86 -7.99 1.19 0.36
C SER A 86 -7.00 1.77 -0.66
N ARG A 87 -7.23 1.53 -1.96
CA ARG A 87 -6.38 2.07 -3.02
C ARG A 87 -6.51 3.58 -3.16
N LYS A 88 -7.74 4.10 -3.14
CA LYS A 88 -8.01 5.55 -3.20
C LYS A 88 -7.41 6.27 -1.99
N GLY A 89 -7.63 5.74 -0.79
CA GLY A 89 -7.09 6.28 0.45
C GLY A 89 -5.56 6.31 0.47
N ALA A 90 -4.90 5.25 0.00
CA ALA A 90 -3.45 5.25 -0.14
C ALA A 90 -2.95 6.33 -1.11
N ALA A 91 -3.61 6.49 -2.25
CA ALA A 91 -3.28 7.53 -3.23
C ALA A 91 -3.48 8.95 -2.66
N SER A 92 -4.58 9.19 -1.93
CA SER A 92 -4.82 10.45 -1.23
C SER A 92 -3.77 10.71 -0.16
N TRP A 93 -3.45 9.70 0.66
CA TRP A 93 -2.44 9.80 1.72
C TRP A 93 -1.08 10.20 1.17
N VAL A 94 -0.57 9.50 0.15
CA VAL A 94 0.76 9.82 -0.38
C VAL A 94 0.82 11.14 -1.15
N SER A 95 -0.31 11.58 -1.72
CA SER A 95 -0.37 12.83 -2.49
C SER A 95 -0.54 14.06 -1.58
N SER A 96 -1.15 13.89 -0.40
CA SER A 96 -1.49 15.00 0.50
C SER A 96 -0.80 14.96 1.86
N GLY A 97 -0.10 13.88 2.19
CA GLY A 97 0.52 13.66 3.51
C GLY A 97 1.87 14.35 3.73
N SER A 98 2.44 15.03 2.71
CA SER A 98 3.72 15.71 2.82
C SER A 98 3.88 16.80 1.75
N SER A 99 4.70 17.82 2.03
CA SER A 99 5.15 18.81 1.05
C SER A 99 6.10 18.23 0.00
N ALA A 100 6.69 17.06 0.27
CA ALA A 100 7.52 16.31 -0.66
C ALA A 100 6.75 15.12 -1.28
N CYS A 101 5.47 15.27 -1.63
CA CYS A 101 4.67 14.16 -2.15
C CYS A 101 5.24 13.57 -3.47
N PRO A 102 5.07 12.25 -3.74
CA PRO A 102 5.42 11.66 -5.03
C PRO A 102 4.66 12.33 -6.19
N SER A 103 5.19 12.22 -7.41
CA SER A 103 4.51 12.77 -8.58
C SER A 103 3.13 12.12 -8.79
N SER A 104 2.14 12.91 -9.20
CA SER A 104 0.78 12.43 -9.49
C SER A 104 0.75 11.32 -10.53
N THR A 105 1.72 11.34 -11.46
CA THR A 105 1.97 10.29 -12.44
C THR A 105 2.36 8.97 -11.78
N ALA A 106 3.36 8.97 -10.88
CA ALA A 106 3.78 7.76 -10.20
C ALA A 106 2.62 7.15 -9.38
N VAL A 107 1.86 8.02 -8.68
CA VAL A 107 0.66 7.62 -7.93
C VAL A 107 -0.36 6.94 -8.83
N SER A 108 -0.68 7.57 -9.96
CA SER A 108 -1.71 7.06 -10.88
C SER A 108 -1.28 5.77 -11.57
N LEU A 109 -0.03 5.69 -12.03
CA LEU A 109 0.52 4.47 -12.65
C LEU A 109 0.50 3.29 -11.66
N ARG A 110 0.87 3.52 -10.40
CA ARG A 110 0.84 2.46 -9.36
C ARG A 110 -0.59 2.09 -8.95
N ALA A 111 -1.51 3.05 -8.95
CA ALA A 111 -2.94 2.81 -8.72
C ALA A 111 -3.62 2.09 -9.92
N GLY A 112 -2.95 2.03 -11.07
CA GLY A 112 -3.50 1.50 -12.32
C GLY A 112 -4.61 2.38 -12.89
N TRP A 113 -4.48 3.69 -12.72
CA TRP A 113 -5.41 4.68 -13.26
C TRP A 113 -4.94 5.18 -14.62
N VAL A 114 -5.88 5.27 -15.56
CA VAL A 114 -5.63 5.85 -16.89
C VAL A 114 -5.37 7.35 -16.72
N GLN A 115 -4.35 7.87 -17.40
CA GLN A 115 -4.11 9.31 -17.43
C GLN A 115 -4.95 9.96 -18.55
N PRO A 116 -5.48 11.17 -18.36
CA PRO A 116 -6.27 11.83 -19.39
C PRO A 116 -5.39 12.37 -20.52
N GLY A 117 -5.81 12.14 -21.77
CA GLY A 117 -5.24 12.79 -22.96
C GLY A 117 -3.77 12.48 -23.22
N VAL A 118 -2.98 13.51 -23.49
CA VAL A 118 -1.56 13.39 -23.86
C VAL A 118 -0.68 12.83 -22.75
N GLU A 119 -1.11 12.93 -21.49
CA GLU A 119 -0.33 12.45 -20.36
C GLU A 119 -0.11 10.94 -20.40
N ASP A 120 -1.10 10.16 -20.83
CA ASP A 120 -1.01 8.70 -20.94
C ASP A 120 0.02 8.26 -22.00
N THR A 121 0.21 9.10 -23.03
CA THR A 121 1.17 8.86 -24.11
C THR A 121 2.60 9.08 -23.64
N TYR A 122 2.85 10.15 -22.89
CA TYR A 122 4.21 10.61 -22.59
C TYR A 122 4.71 10.26 -21.19
N LYS A 123 3.82 10.19 -20.20
CA LYS A 123 4.22 9.95 -18.82
C LYS A 123 4.27 8.44 -18.56
N ARG A 124 5.48 7.89 -18.61
CA ARG A 124 5.74 6.45 -18.46
C ARG A 124 6.17 6.09 -17.05
N PHE A 125 6.17 4.79 -16.79
CA PHE A 125 6.70 4.25 -15.55
C PHE A 125 8.18 4.62 -15.40
N GLU A 126 8.51 5.18 -14.24
CA GLU A 126 9.88 5.44 -13.82
C GLU A 126 10.16 4.75 -12.49
N ALA A 127 11.25 3.98 -12.43
CA ALA A 127 11.57 3.16 -11.28
C ALA A 127 11.79 4.02 -10.02
N ALA A 128 12.50 5.15 -10.13
CA ALA A 128 12.73 6.06 -9.01
C ALA A 128 11.42 6.59 -8.41
N GLY A 129 10.44 6.92 -9.27
CA GLY A 129 9.11 7.37 -8.85
C GLY A 129 8.33 6.30 -8.09
N ASP A 130 8.34 5.05 -8.58
CA ASP A 130 7.67 3.94 -7.89
C ASP A 130 8.36 3.56 -6.58
N GLN A 131 9.69 3.60 -6.53
CA GLN A 131 10.45 3.33 -5.31
C GLN A 131 10.16 4.37 -4.24
N TYR A 132 10.19 5.66 -4.59
CA TYR A 132 9.85 6.73 -3.67
C TYR A 132 8.41 6.61 -3.16
N LEU A 133 7.46 6.40 -4.07
CA LEU A 133 6.06 6.16 -3.73
C LEU A 133 5.88 4.93 -2.83
N GLY A 134 6.65 3.87 -3.04
CA GLY A 134 6.61 2.66 -2.24
C GLY A 134 7.00 2.90 -0.79
N ARG A 135 8.02 3.73 -0.54
CA ARG A 135 8.41 4.15 0.81
C ARG A 135 7.34 4.99 1.47
N CYS A 136 6.79 5.98 0.76
CA CYS A 136 5.68 6.80 1.25
C CYS A 136 4.45 5.95 1.64
N CYS A 137 4.12 4.94 0.83
CA CYS A 137 3.04 3.99 1.14
C CYS A 137 3.33 3.12 2.37
N ALA A 138 4.59 2.84 2.69
CA ALA A 138 4.99 2.13 3.89
C ALA A 138 5.05 3.04 5.14
N GLY A 139 4.81 4.35 4.98
CA GLY A 139 4.92 5.34 6.06
C GLY A 139 6.31 5.92 6.23
N GLU A 140 7.26 5.59 5.36
CA GLU A 140 8.59 6.20 5.31
C GLU A 140 8.50 7.47 4.45
N THR A 141 8.37 8.64 5.07
CA THR A 141 8.36 9.91 4.33
C THR A 141 9.80 10.41 4.21
N SER A 142 10.17 11.04 3.09
CA SER A 142 11.51 11.63 2.89
C SER A 142 11.99 12.52 4.06
N ILE A 143 11.07 13.20 4.74
CA ILE A 143 11.36 14.05 5.91
C ILE A 143 11.81 13.23 7.12
N THR A 144 11.31 11.99 7.32
CA THR A 144 11.76 11.17 8.44
C THR A 144 13.17 10.65 8.22
N HIS A 145 13.59 10.39 6.97
CA HIS A 145 14.97 9.98 6.68
C HIS A 145 16.00 11.09 6.99
N GLN A 146 15.70 12.36 6.66
CA GLN A 146 16.56 13.49 7.04
C GLN A 146 16.61 13.68 8.56
N HIS A 147 15.47 13.61 9.25
CA HIS A 147 15.46 13.68 10.71
C HIS A 147 16.23 12.52 11.38
N ILE A 148 16.34 11.35 10.74
CA ILE A 148 17.09 10.21 11.29
C ILE A 148 18.59 10.36 11.07
N GLU A 149 19.03 10.89 9.94
CA GLU A 149 20.45 11.26 9.78
C GLU A 149 20.84 12.37 10.77
N ASP A 150 19.97 13.38 10.95
CA ASP A 150 20.19 14.45 11.93
C ASP A 150 20.12 13.95 13.39
N PHE A 151 19.24 12.98 13.71
CA PHE A 151 19.15 12.40 15.04
C PHE A 151 20.33 11.46 15.36
N ASN A 152 20.87 10.77 14.35
CA ASN A 152 22.04 9.91 14.51
C ASN A 152 23.37 10.71 14.51
N LEU A 153 23.44 11.85 13.82
CA LEU A 153 24.59 12.75 13.85
C LEU A 153 24.71 13.53 15.18
N ASN A 154 23.60 13.76 15.88
CA ASN A 154 23.59 14.43 17.20
C ASN A 154 23.75 13.47 18.40
N ARG A 155 24.16 12.21 18.15
CA ARG A 155 24.43 11.19 19.18
C ARG A 155 25.90 10.76 19.26
N VAL A 156 26.82 11.62 18.79
CA VAL A 156 28.27 11.52 19.01
C VAL A 156 28.73 12.77 19.74
#